data_AF-A0A968IH53-F1
#
_entry.id   AF-A0A968IH53-F1
#
_cell.length_a   1.000
_cell.length_b   1.000
_cell.length_c   1.000
_cell.angle_alpha   90.00
_cell.angle_beta   90.00
_cell.angle_gamma   90.00
#
_symmetry.space_group_name_H-M   'P 1'
#
loop_
_entity.id
_entity.type
_entity.pdbx_description
1 polymer ?
#
loop_
_entity_poly.entity_id
_entity_poly.type
_entity_poly.pdbx_seq_one_letter_code
_entity_poly.pdbx_strand_id
1 'polypeptide(L)'
;MSAKGTANALIKEQLGGEGRAILTAASATEYAWAKDEFDLSAYTYYLLEGVRTGKASLDNDDWLSMEELHEYARQKISDAKLEMTPEFYPVREGAKIRLFKVKITAKEQYRKELQFYLKRGRIPNYVRDRLENLREKLQISQDEAQLIEREVFAPLRQKQENLKRYEKALRGALNEEGSLDSNAIDISENCIKLILLES
;
A
#
# COMPACT_ATOMS: atom_id res chain seq x y z
N MET A 1 -31.72 10.49 -5.56
CA MET A 1 -31.90 10.07 -4.15
C MET A 1 -30.88 8.98 -3.85
N SER A 2 -29.91 9.24 -2.97
CA SER A 2 -28.79 8.34 -2.72
C SER A 2 -29.13 7.35 -1.61
N ALA A 3 -29.64 6.17 -1.99
CA ALA A 3 -29.93 5.09 -1.05
C ALA A 3 -28.66 4.57 -0.33
N LYS A 4 -27.47 4.79 -0.93
CA LYS A 4 -26.17 4.40 -0.37
C LYS A 4 -25.84 5.12 0.94
N GLY A 5 -26.12 6.43 1.03
CA GLY A 5 -25.83 7.20 2.25
C GLY A 5 -26.73 6.80 3.43
N THR A 6 -27.96 6.41 3.16
CA THR A 6 -28.96 6.03 4.18
C THR A 6 -28.67 4.69 4.86
N ALA A 7 -28.22 3.68 4.10
CA ALA A 7 -27.88 2.37 4.69
C ALA A 7 -26.67 2.49 5.65
N ASN A 8 -25.64 3.21 5.23
CA ASN A 8 -24.41 3.40 6.01
C ASN A 8 -24.65 4.21 7.30
N ALA A 9 -25.57 5.17 7.27
CA ALA A 9 -25.98 5.93 8.45
C ALA A 9 -26.71 5.05 9.50
N LEU A 10 -27.55 4.12 9.03
CA LEU A 10 -28.37 3.25 9.88
C LEU A 10 -27.52 2.28 10.73
N ILE A 11 -26.45 1.74 10.15
CA ILE A 11 -25.52 0.81 10.80
C ILE A 11 -24.87 1.47 12.03
N LYS A 12 -24.47 2.74 11.90
CA LYS A 12 -23.85 3.51 12.98
C LYS A 12 -24.83 3.80 14.12
N GLU A 13 -26.09 4.07 13.78
CA GLU A 13 -27.16 4.37 14.74
C GLU A 13 -27.59 3.14 15.55
N GLN A 14 -27.70 1.96 14.91
CA GLN A 14 -28.20 0.75 15.56
C GLN A 14 -27.17 -0.01 16.42
N LEU A 15 -25.87 0.19 16.17
CA LEU A 15 -24.80 -0.61 16.79
C LEU A 15 -23.85 0.21 17.70
N GLY A 16 -24.17 1.48 17.92
CA GLY A 16 -23.31 2.53 18.49
C GLY A 16 -23.02 2.50 20.00
N GLY A 17 -22.55 1.38 20.56
CA GLY A 17 -21.96 1.40 21.90
C GLY A 17 -20.43 1.49 21.89
N GLU A 18 -19.86 1.85 23.04
CA GLU A 18 -18.44 2.20 23.19
C GLU A 18 -17.51 0.99 22.98
N GLY A 19 -16.31 1.23 22.43
CA GLY A 19 -15.29 0.20 22.23
C GLY A 19 -15.64 -0.82 21.14
N ARG A 20 -16.42 -0.42 20.13
CA ARG A 20 -16.86 -1.30 19.03
C ARG A 20 -16.37 -0.80 17.69
N ALA A 21 -16.09 -1.75 16.80
CA ALA A 21 -15.80 -1.48 15.42
C ALA A 21 -16.54 -2.49 14.54
N ILE A 22 -17.12 -2.01 13.45
CA ILE A 22 -17.79 -2.86 12.47
C ILE A 22 -16.97 -2.81 11.19
N LEU A 23 -16.62 -3.99 10.68
CA LEU A 23 -15.89 -4.18 9.44
C LEU A 23 -16.82 -4.91 8.48
N THR A 24 -17.02 -4.36 7.29
CA THR A 24 -17.80 -4.99 6.24
C THR A 24 -16.88 -5.35 5.09
N ALA A 25 -17.04 -6.55 4.52
CA ALA A 25 -16.25 -7.00 3.37
C ALA A 25 -16.74 -6.37 2.05
N ALA A 26 -18.00 -5.97 2.02
CA ALA A 26 -18.71 -5.44 0.87
C ALA A 26 -19.82 -4.50 1.35
N SER A 27 -20.25 -3.59 0.48
CA SER A 27 -21.42 -2.76 0.77
C SER A 27 -22.71 -3.61 0.77
N ALA A 28 -23.81 -3.07 1.31
CA ALA A 28 -25.08 -3.79 1.46
C ALA A 28 -25.69 -4.34 0.14
N THR A 29 -25.15 -3.95 -1.01
CA THR A 29 -25.59 -4.38 -2.35
C THR A 29 -24.56 -5.20 -3.12
N GLU A 30 -23.38 -5.44 -2.55
CA GLU A 30 -22.26 -6.14 -3.19
C GLU A 30 -22.10 -7.56 -2.64
N TYR A 31 -21.89 -8.52 -3.54
CA TYR A 31 -21.73 -9.91 -3.16
C TYR A 31 -20.26 -10.17 -2.78
N ALA A 32 -20.01 -10.43 -1.50
CA ALA A 32 -18.68 -10.81 -1.00
C ALA A 32 -18.38 -12.29 -1.29
N TRP A 33 -18.27 -12.67 -2.57
CA TRP A 33 -17.86 -14.03 -2.92
C TRP A 33 -16.33 -14.18 -2.87
N ALA A 34 -15.88 -15.34 -2.40
CA ALA A 34 -14.58 -15.87 -2.73
C ALA A 34 -14.45 -15.95 -4.26
N LYS A 35 -13.47 -15.26 -4.89
CA LYS A 35 -13.03 -15.65 -6.23
C LYS A 35 -12.46 -17.08 -6.14
N ASP A 36 -12.52 -17.86 -7.21
CA ASP A 36 -11.97 -19.23 -7.26
C ASP A 36 -10.48 -19.33 -6.84
N GLU A 37 -9.75 -18.21 -6.83
CA GLU A 37 -8.37 -18.10 -6.32
C GLU A 37 -8.24 -18.09 -4.78
N PHE A 38 -9.33 -17.85 -4.05
CA PHE A 38 -9.33 -17.77 -2.58
C PHE A 38 -10.30 -18.79 -1.98
N ASP A 39 -9.84 -19.62 -1.06
CA ASP A 39 -10.72 -20.51 -0.26
C ASP A 39 -11.65 -19.76 0.72
N LEU A 40 -11.46 -18.43 0.84
CA LEU A 40 -12.16 -17.53 1.76
C LEU A 40 -12.64 -16.29 0.98
N SER A 41 -13.51 -15.47 1.59
CA SER A 41 -13.73 -14.12 1.07
C SER A 41 -12.39 -13.39 0.96
N ALA A 42 -12.13 -12.68 -0.14
CA ALA A 42 -10.86 -11.99 -0.34
C ALA A 42 -10.54 -11.02 0.81
N TYR A 43 -11.58 -10.39 1.37
CA TYR A 43 -11.44 -9.53 2.55
C TYR A 43 -10.93 -10.29 3.77
N THR A 44 -11.53 -11.43 4.10
CA THR A 44 -11.06 -12.27 5.22
C THR A 44 -9.65 -12.79 4.98
N TYR A 45 -9.33 -13.17 3.74
CA TYR A 45 -8.00 -13.61 3.36
C TYR A 45 -6.95 -12.52 3.68
N TYR A 46 -7.15 -11.29 3.21
CA TYR A 46 -6.19 -10.21 3.43
C TYR A 46 -6.11 -9.74 4.89
N LEU A 47 -7.22 -9.80 5.65
CA LEU A 47 -7.17 -9.59 7.10
C LEU A 47 -6.24 -10.61 7.77
N LEU A 48 -6.41 -11.91 7.46
CA LEU A 48 -5.56 -12.96 8.02
C LEU A 48 -4.11 -12.86 7.54
N GLU A 49 -3.88 -12.51 6.28
CA GLU A 49 -2.52 -12.25 5.77
C GLU A 49 -1.85 -11.12 6.55
N GLY A 50 -2.57 -10.01 6.79
CA GLY A 50 -2.10 -8.87 7.57
C GLY A 50 -1.71 -9.25 9.00
N VAL A 51 -2.53 -10.06 9.68
CA VAL A 51 -2.22 -10.59 11.03
C VAL A 51 -1.01 -11.52 11.00
N ARG A 52 -0.97 -12.49 10.08
CA ARG A 52 0.07 -13.54 10.05
C ARG A 52 1.44 -12.99 9.66
N THR A 53 1.47 -12.03 8.74
CA THR A 53 2.72 -11.45 8.25
C THR A 53 3.16 -10.22 9.02
N GLY A 54 2.24 -9.57 9.75
CA GLY A 54 2.50 -8.28 10.40
C GLY A 54 2.60 -7.10 9.44
N LYS A 55 2.38 -7.30 8.13
CA LYS A 55 2.46 -6.24 7.12
C LYS A 55 1.38 -5.18 7.24
N ALA A 56 0.31 -5.47 7.98
CA ALA A 56 -0.75 -4.52 8.24
C ALA A 56 -0.37 -3.42 9.25
N SER A 57 0.67 -3.62 10.08
CA SER A 57 1.09 -2.60 11.05
C SER A 57 1.72 -1.42 10.31
N LEU A 58 1.13 -0.24 10.47
CA LEU A 58 1.53 1.02 9.84
C LEU A 58 2.24 1.92 10.85
N ASP A 59 1.82 1.90 12.10
CA ASP A 59 2.58 2.49 13.18
C ASP A 59 3.59 1.46 13.72
N ASN A 60 4.80 1.90 14.02
CA ASN A 60 5.89 1.01 14.47
C ASN A 60 5.69 0.58 15.93
N ASP A 61 4.45 0.38 16.35
CA ASP A 61 4.12 -0.19 17.64
C ASP A 61 4.01 -1.73 17.52
N ASP A 62 4.13 -2.42 18.66
CA ASP A 62 4.11 -3.89 18.69
C ASP A 62 2.69 -4.47 18.48
N TRP A 63 1.69 -3.63 18.25
CA TRP A 63 0.30 -3.98 18.16
C TRP A 63 -0.26 -3.74 16.76
N LEU A 64 -1.33 -4.46 16.47
CA LEU A 64 -2.11 -4.29 15.27
C LEU A 64 -3.51 -3.85 15.68
N SER A 65 -3.89 -2.66 15.21
CA SER A 65 -5.21 -2.10 15.41
C SER A 65 -6.21 -2.59 14.36
N MET A 66 -7.50 -2.45 14.66
CA MET A 66 -8.57 -2.74 13.69
C MET A 66 -8.51 -1.85 12.45
N GLU A 67 -8.15 -0.58 12.64
CA GLU A 67 -7.98 0.38 11.55
C GLU A 67 -6.87 -0.06 10.59
N GLU A 68 -5.70 -0.44 11.12
CA GLU A 68 -4.57 -0.92 10.33
C GLU A 68 -4.88 -2.20 9.54
N LEU A 69 -5.58 -3.14 10.16
CA LEU A 69 -6.05 -4.35 9.48
C LEU A 69 -7.02 -4.04 8.35
N HIS A 70 -7.98 -3.15 8.61
CA HIS A 70 -8.95 -2.74 7.61
C HIS A 70 -8.26 -2.06 6.43
N GLU A 71 -7.39 -1.08 6.67
CA GLU A 71 -6.68 -0.35 5.62
C GLU A 71 -5.78 -1.26 4.80
N TYR A 72 -5.06 -2.20 5.44
CA TYR A 72 -4.27 -3.20 4.72
C TYR A 72 -5.12 -4.05 3.77
N ALA A 73 -6.23 -4.60 4.26
CA ALA A 73 -7.11 -5.43 3.45
C ALA A 73 -7.77 -4.63 2.31
N ARG A 74 -8.19 -3.38 2.58
CA ARG A 74 -8.74 -2.47 1.58
C ARG A 74 -7.74 -2.15 0.48
N GLN A 75 -6.49 -1.87 0.84
CA GLN A 75 -5.43 -1.63 -0.14
C GLN A 75 -5.18 -2.86 -1.02
N LYS A 76 -5.10 -4.06 -0.42
CA LYS A 76 -4.89 -5.29 -1.19
C LYS A 76 -6.03 -5.63 -2.16
N ILE A 77 -7.26 -5.39 -1.75
CA ILE A 77 -8.44 -5.52 -2.62
C ILE A 77 -8.35 -4.55 -3.80
N SER A 78 -7.94 -3.30 -3.55
CA SER A 78 -7.72 -2.29 -4.61
C SER A 78 -6.58 -2.69 -5.56
N ASP A 79 -5.44 -3.13 -5.03
CA ASP A 79 -4.27 -3.56 -5.81
C ASP A 79 -4.63 -4.76 -6.71
N ALA A 80 -5.42 -5.70 -6.18
CA ALA A 80 -5.91 -6.88 -6.90
C ALA A 80 -7.10 -6.57 -7.84
N LYS A 81 -7.52 -5.30 -7.93
CA LYS A 81 -8.64 -4.82 -8.77
C LYS A 81 -9.91 -5.65 -8.56
N LEU A 82 -10.21 -5.99 -7.31
CA LEU A 82 -11.42 -6.71 -6.94
C LEU A 82 -12.58 -5.72 -6.83
N GLU A 83 -13.73 -6.07 -7.38
CA GLU A 83 -14.97 -5.29 -7.28
C GLU A 83 -15.62 -5.48 -5.90
N MET A 84 -14.93 -5.04 -4.84
CA MET A 84 -15.40 -5.08 -3.46
C MET A 84 -15.12 -3.73 -2.80
N THR A 85 -16.08 -3.20 -2.04
CA THR A 85 -15.87 -2.00 -1.22
C THR A 85 -15.97 -2.34 0.27
N PRO A 86 -14.87 -2.76 0.92
CA PRO A 86 -14.85 -2.89 2.36
C PRO A 86 -15.04 -1.54 3.04
N GLU A 87 -15.78 -1.51 4.14
CA GLU A 87 -15.97 -0.30 4.94
C GLU A 87 -15.67 -0.54 6.42
N PHE A 88 -15.30 0.54 7.11
CA PHE A 88 -14.94 0.55 8.52
C PHE A 88 -15.76 1.57 9.28
N TYR A 89 -16.46 1.12 10.31
CA TYR A 89 -17.29 1.94 11.17
C TYR A 89 -16.82 1.84 12.61
N PRO A 90 -15.81 2.64 13.00
CA PRO A 90 -15.37 2.72 14.39
C PRO A 90 -16.36 3.56 15.21
N VAL A 91 -16.68 3.08 16.43
CA VAL A 91 -17.48 3.82 17.41
C VAL A 91 -16.56 4.28 18.54
N ARG A 92 -16.37 5.60 18.67
CA ARG A 92 -15.42 6.24 19.59
C ARG A 92 -13.99 5.68 19.43
N GLU A 93 -13.46 5.01 20.44
CA GLU A 93 -12.12 4.40 20.41
C GLU A 93 -12.03 3.10 19.60
N GLY A 94 -13.12 2.70 18.92
CA GLY A 94 -13.19 1.49 18.11
C GLY A 94 -12.11 1.36 17.03
N ALA A 95 -11.56 2.47 16.55
CA ALA A 95 -10.47 2.48 15.57
C ALA A 95 -9.20 1.81 16.10
N LYS A 96 -8.83 2.13 17.36
CA LYS A 96 -7.56 1.75 17.97
C LYS A 96 -7.66 0.50 18.84
N ILE A 97 -8.69 -0.33 18.65
CA ILE A 97 -8.77 -1.62 19.33
C ILE A 97 -7.57 -2.45 18.89
N ARG A 98 -6.62 -2.62 19.82
CA ARG A 98 -5.43 -3.46 19.64
C ARG A 98 -5.83 -4.92 19.82
N LEU A 99 -5.77 -5.69 18.74
CA LEU A 99 -6.17 -7.11 18.78
C LEU A 99 -4.97 -8.05 18.86
N PHE A 100 -3.93 -7.77 18.08
CA PHE A 100 -2.83 -8.69 17.90
C PHE A 100 -1.53 -8.02 18.26
N LYS A 101 -0.72 -8.69 19.08
CA LYS A 101 0.67 -8.30 19.25
C LYS A 101 1.46 -8.88 18.08
N VAL A 102 1.97 -8.04 17.21
CA VAL A 102 2.74 -8.47 16.04
C VAL A 102 4.13 -8.87 16.52
N LYS A 103 4.52 -10.12 16.27
CA LYS A 103 5.94 -10.50 16.31
C LYS A 103 6.59 -9.94 15.05
N ILE A 104 6.98 -8.67 15.09
CA ILE A 104 7.73 -8.09 13.98
C ILE A 104 9.06 -8.83 13.93
N THR A 105 9.30 -9.55 12.84
CA THR A 105 10.57 -10.24 12.62
C THR A 105 11.64 -9.17 12.35
N ALA A 106 12.88 -9.44 12.76
CA ALA A 106 14.04 -8.59 12.49
C ALA A 106 14.06 -8.04 11.04
N LYS A 107 13.78 -8.91 10.06
CA LYS A 107 13.73 -8.57 8.64
C LYS A 107 12.68 -7.50 8.30
N GLU A 108 11.51 -7.58 8.91
CA GLU A 108 10.40 -6.65 8.65
C GLU A 108 10.63 -5.29 9.31
N GLN A 109 11.28 -5.25 10.48
CA GLN A 109 11.76 -4.02 11.10
C GLN A 109 12.76 -3.30 10.19
N TYR A 110 13.72 -4.03 9.62
CA TYR A 110 14.69 -3.48 8.68
C TYR A 110 14.02 -2.97 7.39
N ARG A 111 13.06 -3.73 6.85
CA ARG A 111 12.28 -3.36 5.65
C ARG A 111 11.48 -2.07 5.84
N LYS A 112 10.83 -1.90 7.00
CA LYS A 112 10.04 -0.70 7.31
C LYS A 112 10.89 0.56 7.43
N GLU A 113 12.07 0.47 8.06
CA GLU A 113 13.00 1.62 8.13
C GLU A 113 13.40 2.08 6.72
N LEU A 114 13.60 1.16 5.77
CA LEU A 114 13.89 1.48 4.38
C LEU A 114 12.70 2.14 3.64
N GLN A 115 11.46 1.74 3.95
CA GLN A 115 10.26 2.35 3.34
C GLN A 115 10.12 3.84 3.68
N PHE A 116 10.60 4.29 4.84
CA PHE A 116 10.63 5.72 5.17
C PHE A 116 11.46 6.51 4.16
N TYR A 117 12.56 5.93 3.66
CA TYR A 117 13.42 6.55 2.65
C TYR A 117 12.88 6.39 1.22
N LEU A 118 11.95 5.46 0.98
CA LEU A 118 11.25 5.32 -0.30
C LEU A 118 10.51 6.62 -0.68
N LYS A 119 9.84 7.25 0.31
CA LYS A 119 9.16 8.54 0.12
C LYS A 119 10.11 9.68 -0.31
N ARG A 120 11.39 9.57 0.02
CA ARG A 120 12.43 10.56 -0.32
C ARG A 120 13.20 10.21 -1.61
N GLY A 121 12.97 9.03 -2.19
CA GLY A 121 13.57 8.60 -3.46
C GLY A 121 15.08 8.29 -3.43
N ARG A 122 15.76 8.47 -2.29
CA ARG A 122 17.20 8.15 -2.12
C ARG A 122 17.51 7.78 -0.68
N ILE A 123 18.49 6.88 -0.49
CA ILE A 123 19.12 6.62 0.80
C ILE A 123 20.30 7.60 0.96
N PRO A 124 20.25 8.55 1.91
CA PRO A 124 21.39 9.42 2.18
C PRO A 124 22.59 8.66 2.77
N ASN A 125 23.81 9.11 2.51
CA ASN A 125 25.02 8.44 2.99
C ASN A 125 25.06 8.30 4.53
N TYR A 126 24.62 9.32 5.28
CA TYR A 126 24.56 9.28 6.74
C TYR A 126 23.58 8.23 7.31
N VAL A 127 22.69 7.69 6.47
CA VAL A 127 21.73 6.64 6.86
C VAL A 127 22.36 5.26 6.74
N ARG A 128 23.42 5.08 5.94
CA ARG A 128 24.10 3.79 5.76
C ARG A 128 24.65 3.26 7.09
N ASP A 129 25.35 4.10 7.85
CA ASP A 129 25.87 3.73 9.17
C ASP A 129 24.75 3.37 10.15
N ARG A 130 23.62 4.08 10.07
CA ARG A 130 22.44 3.78 10.90
C ARG A 130 21.81 2.44 10.53
N LEU A 131 21.69 2.14 9.23
CA LEU A 131 21.17 0.86 8.74
C LEU A 131 22.10 -0.30 9.08
N GLU A 132 23.42 -0.08 9.06
CA GLU A 132 24.42 -1.07 9.46
C GLU A 132 24.32 -1.40 10.96
N ASN A 133 24.25 -0.38 11.81
CA ASN A 133 23.98 -0.57 13.24
C ASN A 133 22.64 -1.27 13.50
N LEU A 134 21.60 -0.98 12.71
CA LEU A 134 20.30 -1.63 12.82
C LEU A 134 20.38 -3.10 12.39
N ARG A 135 21.10 -3.40 11.30
CA ARG A 135 21.36 -4.77 10.82
C ARG A 135 22.02 -5.61 11.91
N GLU A 136 23.05 -5.07 12.56
CA GLU A 136 23.79 -5.76 13.64
C GLU A 136 22.91 -6.03 14.86
N LYS A 137 22.14 -5.02 15.32
CA LYS A 137 21.20 -5.18 16.43
C LYS A 137 20.14 -6.25 16.16
N LEU A 138 19.70 -6.34 14.91
CA LEU A 138 18.68 -7.29 14.45
C LEU A 138 19.27 -8.64 14.01
N GLN A 139 20.59 -8.80 14.06
CA GLN A 139 21.34 -10.00 13.67
C GLN A 139 21.01 -10.48 12.24
N ILE A 140 20.81 -9.54 11.31
CA ILE A 140 20.49 -9.84 9.91
C ILE A 140 21.80 -9.99 9.13
N SER A 141 21.90 -10.99 8.25
CA SER A 141 23.06 -11.15 7.38
C SER A 141 23.16 -9.99 6.37
N GLN A 142 24.38 -9.64 5.96
CA GLN A 142 24.60 -8.61 4.93
C GLN A 142 23.89 -8.98 3.61
N ASP A 143 23.87 -10.26 3.24
CA ASP A 143 23.20 -10.72 2.01
C ASP A 143 21.69 -10.56 2.09
N GLU A 144 21.10 -10.85 3.25
CA GLU A 144 19.66 -10.67 3.50
C GLU A 144 19.27 -9.19 3.50
N ALA A 145 20.10 -8.32 4.11
CA ALA A 145 19.89 -6.88 4.10
C ALA A 145 19.92 -6.31 2.67
N GLN A 146 20.88 -6.75 1.85
CA GLN A 146 20.96 -6.35 0.45
C GLN A 146 19.77 -6.85 -0.37
N LEU A 147 19.27 -8.06 -0.10
CA LEU A 147 18.06 -8.58 -0.75
C LEU A 147 16.85 -7.70 -0.43
N ILE A 148 16.67 -7.35 0.85
CA ILE A 148 15.58 -6.48 1.31
C ILE A 148 15.70 -5.08 0.68
N GLU A 149 16.90 -4.49 0.66
CA GLU A 149 17.14 -3.21 -0.04
C GLU A 149 16.76 -3.30 -1.53
N ARG A 150 17.18 -4.38 -2.21
CA ARG A 150 16.87 -4.58 -3.64
C ARG A 150 15.37 -4.67 -3.89
N GLU A 151 14.64 -5.41 -3.05
CA GLU A 151 13.19 -5.57 -3.14
C GLU A 151 12.46 -4.26 -2.86
N VAL A 152 12.84 -3.54 -1.79
CA VAL A 152 12.17 -2.28 -1.41
C VAL A 152 12.39 -1.19 -2.46
N PHE A 153 13.59 -1.10 -3.06
CA PHE A 153 13.92 -0.09 -4.07
C PHE A 153 13.69 -0.55 -5.52
N ALA A 154 13.19 -1.77 -5.76
CA ALA A 154 12.82 -2.25 -7.08
C ALA A 154 11.87 -1.31 -7.85
N PRO A 155 10.74 -0.84 -7.27
CA PRO A 155 9.81 0.05 -7.99
C PRO A 155 10.45 1.38 -8.40
N LEU A 156 11.34 1.94 -7.57
CA LEU A 156 12.04 3.18 -7.89
C LEU A 156 13.04 2.99 -9.04
N ARG A 157 13.73 1.85 -9.12
CA ARG A 157 14.63 1.55 -10.24
C ARG A 157 13.86 1.42 -11.55
N GLN A 158 12.74 0.69 -11.53
CA GLN A 158 11.89 0.54 -12.71
C GLN A 158 11.36 1.89 -13.19
N LYS A 159 10.93 2.76 -12.26
CA LYS A 159 10.53 4.13 -12.58
C LYS A 159 11.66 4.95 -13.21
N GLN A 160 12.89 4.84 -12.70
CA GLN A 160 14.06 5.52 -13.26
C GLN A 160 14.44 5.02 -14.66
N GLU A 161 14.36 3.71 -14.90
CA GLU A 161 14.64 3.12 -16.21
C GLU A 161 13.59 3.55 -17.25
N ASN A 162 12.32 3.52 -16.86
CA ASN A 162 11.23 4.02 -17.69
C ASN A 162 11.44 5.50 -18.03
N LEU A 163 11.73 6.35 -17.04
CA LEU A 163 12.04 7.78 -17.26
C LEU A 163 13.20 7.99 -18.23
N LYS A 164 14.31 7.24 -18.10
CA LYS A 164 15.45 7.34 -19.02
C LYS A 164 15.08 6.92 -20.45
N ARG A 165 14.28 5.86 -20.59
CA ARG A 165 13.78 5.39 -21.88
C ARG A 165 12.91 6.47 -22.54
N TYR A 166 12.04 7.11 -21.77
CA TYR A 166 11.20 8.22 -22.24
C TYR A 166 12.03 9.47 -22.59
N GLU A 167 13.01 9.85 -21.76
CA GLU A 167 13.91 10.98 -22.05
C GLU A 167 14.65 10.77 -23.38
N LYS A 168 15.12 9.55 -23.63
CA LYS A 168 15.77 9.19 -24.89
C LYS A 168 14.81 9.26 -26.08
N ALA A 169 13.57 8.78 -25.92
CA ALA A 169 12.56 8.85 -26.97
C ALA A 169 12.16 10.30 -27.29
N LEU A 170 11.98 11.14 -26.26
CA LEU A 170 11.67 12.56 -26.42
C LEU A 170 12.80 13.33 -27.11
N ARG A 171 14.06 13.08 -26.72
CA ARG A 171 15.23 13.66 -27.40
C ARG A 171 15.34 13.21 -28.85
N GLY A 172 14.98 11.95 -29.15
CA GLY A 172 14.92 11.45 -30.52
C GLY A 172 13.90 12.22 -31.36
N ALA A 173 12.67 12.34 -30.87
CA ALA A 173 11.60 13.07 -31.55
C ALA A 173 11.93 14.56 -31.76
N LEU A 174 12.50 15.24 -30.76
CA LEU A 174 12.93 16.64 -30.87
C LEU A 174 14.03 16.85 -31.92
N ASN A 175 14.92 15.88 -32.10
CA ASN A 175 15.99 15.93 -33.11
C ASN A 175 15.47 15.61 -34.52
N GLU A 176 14.38 14.85 -34.65
CA GLU A 176 13.78 14.50 -35.95
C GLU A 176 12.82 15.58 -36.48
N GLU A 177 12.03 16.25 -35.62
CA GLU A 177 11.00 17.20 -36.07
C GLU A 177 11.35 18.69 -35.94
N GLY A 178 12.39 19.09 -35.21
CA GLY A 178 12.88 20.48 -35.16
C GLY A 178 11.92 21.55 -34.60
N SER A 179 10.65 21.21 -34.35
CA SER A 179 9.63 22.04 -33.70
C SER A 179 8.56 21.14 -33.07
N LEU A 180 8.06 21.52 -31.89
CA LEU A 180 6.95 20.84 -31.22
C LEU A 180 5.64 21.14 -31.99
N ASP A 181 5.32 20.33 -33.00
CA ASP A 181 4.01 20.39 -33.65
C ASP A 181 2.93 19.72 -32.77
N SER A 182 1.65 19.89 -33.11
CA SER A 182 0.52 19.47 -32.25
C SER A 182 0.53 17.97 -31.87
N ASN A 183 1.18 17.11 -32.66
CA ASN A 183 1.43 15.70 -32.34
C ASN A 183 2.41 15.48 -31.17
N ALA A 184 3.40 16.36 -30.98
CA ALA A 184 4.36 16.26 -29.88
C ALA A 184 3.71 16.61 -28.53
N ILE A 185 2.70 17.49 -28.54
CA ILE A 185 1.88 17.83 -27.38
C ILE A 185 0.99 16.64 -26.99
N ASP A 186 0.43 15.93 -27.96
CA ASP A 186 -0.42 14.76 -27.75
C ASP A 186 0.38 13.58 -27.15
N ILE A 187 1.64 13.39 -27.59
CA ILE A 187 2.59 12.47 -26.96
C ILE A 187 2.85 12.90 -25.51
N SER A 188 3.01 14.20 -25.23
CA SER A 188 3.26 14.70 -23.88
C SER A 188 2.06 14.50 -22.93
N GLU A 189 0.82 14.69 -23.40
CA GLU A 189 -0.39 14.48 -22.58
C GLU A 189 -0.66 13.00 -22.31
N ASN A 190 -0.46 12.13 -23.31
CA ASN A 190 -0.55 10.68 -23.12
C ASN A 190 0.56 10.18 -22.18
N CYS A 191 1.77 10.78 -22.26
CA CYS A 191 2.87 10.50 -21.34
C CYS A 191 2.58 10.95 -19.89
N ILE A 192 1.90 12.08 -19.69
CA ILE A 192 1.49 12.53 -18.34
C ILE A 192 0.41 11.60 -17.76
N LYS A 193 -0.54 11.14 -18.58
CA LYS A 193 -1.56 10.15 -18.16
C LYS A 193 -0.94 8.81 -17.75
N LEU A 194 0.08 8.33 -18.46
CA LEU A 194 0.80 7.09 -18.11
C LEU A 194 1.60 7.21 -16.80
N ILE A 195 2.12 8.39 -16.46
CA ILE A 195 2.80 8.64 -15.17
C ILE A 195 1.81 8.58 -14.00
N LEU A 196 0.56 9.01 -14.20
CA LEU A 196 -0.46 9.06 -13.15
C LEU A 196 -1.26 7.75 -13.00
N LEU A 197 -1.36 6.92 -14.05
CA LEU A 197 -2.11 5.65 -14.02
C LEU A 197 -1.33 4.46 -13.43
N GLU A 198 0.00 4.56 -13.30
CA GLU A 198 0.86 3.56 -12.64
C GLU A 198 1.33 3.99 -11.23
N SER A 199 0.69 5.00 -10.63
CA SER A 199 0.97 5.52 -9.28
C SER A 199 0.22 4.78 -8.17
#